data_AF-A0A1B2EAV0-F1
#
_entry.id   AF-A0A1B2EAV0-F1
#
_cell.length_a   1.000
_cell.length_b   1.000
_cell.length_c   1.000
_cell.angle_alpha   90.00
_cell.angle_beta   90.00
_cell.angle_gamma   90.00
#
_symmetry.space_group_name_H-M   'P 1'
#
loop_
_entity.id
_entity.type
_entity.pdbx_description
1 polymer ?
#
loop_
_entity_poly.entity_id
_entity_poly.type
_entity_poly.pdbx_seq_one_letter_code
_entity_poly.pdbx_strand_id
1 'polypeptide(L)'
;MPKRPKVEKAPQKKSIADHGREASNRKKKSTRDALIDAMREMEREIEKNNGLYPFAEDGFVNTQEVLRRAGKSSALLEKSHHKVAGGLKEDVTDWVMRVNGRITGGVRIVRKLIRQEVNEADDRVEAIKQAWTEAELEYIQAREDIVEKDKEITVLKLEISYLKAKLAGANVVQLRPTEREPS
;
A
#
# COMPACT_ATOMS: atom_id res chain seq x y z
N MET A 1 -3.24 -18.59 91.51
CA MET A 1 -2.63 -19.49 90.50
C MET A 1 -2.29 -18.68 89.24
N PRO A 2 -1.03 -18.60 88.81
CA PRO A 2 -0.67 -17.82 87.63
C PRO A 2 -1.13 -18.55 86.35
N LYS A 3 -1.81 -17.81 85.46
CA LYS A 3 -2.20 -18.28 84.12
C LYS A 3 -0.94 -18.56 83.30
N ARG A 4 -0.79 -19.78 82.79
CA ARG A 4 0.34 -20.15 81.91
C ARG A 4 0.29 -19.32 80.62
N PRO A 5 1.43 -18.78 80.14
CA PRO A 5 1.49 -18.03 78.90
C PRO A 5 1.19 -18.94 77.70
N LYS A 6 0.41 -18.43 76.74
CA LYS A 6 0.13 -19.11 75.47
C LYS A 6 1.43 -19.15 74.67
N VAL A 7 1.94 -20.36 74.42
CA VAL A 7 3.06 -20.59 73.52
C VAL A 7 2.58 -20.27 72.09
N GLU A 8 3.03 -19.16 71.53
CA GLU A 8 2.89 -18.87 70.11
C GLU A 8 3.66 -19.95 69.33
N LYS A 9 2.94 -20.73 68.52
CA LYS A 9 3.54 -21.77 67.69
C LYS A 9 4.44 -21.09 66.65
N ALA A 10 5.73 -21.41 66.68
CA ALA A 10 6.71 -20.99 65.69
C ALA A 10 6.23 -21.36 64.26
N PRO A 11 6.54 -20.53 63.24
CA PRO A 11 6.11 -20.79 61.87
C PRO A 11 6.66 -22.13 61.39
N GLN A 12 5.75 -23.05 61.04
CA GLN A 12 6.13 -24.36 60.50
C GLN A 12 6.96 -24.17 59.23
N LYS A 13 8.18 -24.72 59.22
CA LYS A 13 9.05 -24.73 58.04
C LYS A 13 8.33 -25.45 56.90
N LYS A 14 8.14 -24.77 55.77
CA LYS A 14 7.50 -25.33 54.57
C LYS A 14 8.18 -26.63 54.17
N SER A 15 7.38 -27.64 53.83
CA SER A 15 7.90 -28.93 53.38
C SER A 15 8.55 -28.80 52.00
N ILE A 16 9.49 -29.70 51.67
CA ILE A 16 10.06 -29.82 50.32
C ILE A 16 8.95 -29.94 49.27
N ALA A 17 7.85 -30.63 49.62
CA ALA A 17 6.67 -30.76 48.76
C ALA A 17 5.97 -29.41 48.49
N ASP A 18 5.99 -28.48 49.44
CA ASP A 18 5.40 -27.13 49.28
C ASP A 18 6.26 -26.27 48.36
N HIS A 19 7.58 -26.32 48.53
CA HIS A 19 8.52 -25.66 47.63
C HIS A 19 8.42 -26.19 46.19
N GLY A 20 8.26 -27.51 46.01
CA GLY A 20 8.02 -28.12 44.70
C GLY A 20 6.72 -27.65 44.04
N ARG A 21 5.63 -27.57 44.81
CA ARG A 21 4.34 -27.04 44.33
C ARG A 21 4.42 -25.58 43.95
N GLU A 22 5.06 -24.75 44.76
CA GLU A 22 5.28 -23.33 44.46
C GLU A 22 6.10 -23.13 43.18
N ALA A 23 7.21 -23.86 43.01
CA ALA A 23 8.04 -23.78 41.82
C ALA A 23 7.26 -24.19 40.55
N SER A 24 6.45 -25.25 40.63
CA SER A 24 5.59 -25.70 39.53
C SER A 24 4.55 -24.63 39.17
N ASN A 25 3.89 -24.04 40.16
CA ASN A 25 2.90 -22.98 39.94
C ASN A 25 3.53 -21.72 39.33
N ARG A 26 4.73 -21.33 39.78
CA ARG A 26 5.48 -20.21 39.19
C ARG A 26 5.81 -20.46 37.71
N LYS A 27 6.26 -21.67 37.36
CA LYS A 27 6.54 -22.04 35.95
C LYS A 27 5.27 -22.03 35.09
N LYS A 28 4.16 -22.56 35.60
CA LYS A 28 2.86 -22.54 34.90
C LYS A 28 2.39 -21.11 34.65
N LYS A 29 2.42 -20.27 35.68
CA LYS A 29 2.06 -18.85 35.57
C LYS A 29 2.94 -18.12 34.55
N SER A 30 4.26 -18.22 34.68
CA SER A 30 5.21 -17.61 33.74
C SER A 30 5.00 -18.05 32.29
N THR A 31 4.63 -19.32 32.07
CA THR A 31 4.31 -19.81 30.73
C THR A 31 3.03 -19.19 30.18
N ARG A 32 2.01 -19.06 31.01
CA ARG A 32 0.74 -18.42 30.62
C ARG A 32 0.94 -16.94 30.33
N ASP A 33 1.64 -16.22 31.21
CA ASP A 33 1.93 -14.80 31.06
C ASP A 33 2.68 -14.53 29.75
N ALA A 34 3.71 -15.33 29.44
CA ALA A 34 4.47 -15.19 28.18
C ALA A 34 3.61 -15.40 26.92
N LEU A 35 2.62 -16.30 26.97
CA LEU A 35 1.70 -16.52 25.84
C LEU A 35 0.71 -15.36 25.69
N ILE A 36 0.20 -14.84 26.80
CA ILE A 36 -0.71 -13.68 26.79
C ILE A 36 0.02 -12.44 26.25
N ASP A 37 1.26 -12.21 26.67
CA ASP A 37 2.06 -11.09 26.18
C ASP A 37 2.35 -11.22 24.68
N ALA A 38 2.68 -12.42 24.20
CA ALA A 38 2.86 -12.70 22.77
C ALA A 38 1.57 -12.44 21.97
N MET A 39 0.42 -12.92 22.45
CA MET A 39 -0.89 -12.67 21.83
C MET A 39 -1.19 -11.18 21.72
N ARG A 40 -1.00 -10.42 22.79
CA ARG A 40 -1.24 -8.96 22.81
C ARG A 40 -0.35 -8.21 21.82
N GLU A 41 0.92 -8.59 21.74
CA GLU A 41 1.84 -7.97 20.79
C GLU A 41 1.43 -8.27 19.35
N MET A 42 1.04 -9.51 19.05
CA MET A 42 0.52 -9.89 17.74
C MET A 42 -0.76 -9.11 17.38
N GLU A 43 -1.66 -8.86 18.34
CA GLU A 43 -2.85 -8.03 18.09
C GLU A 43 -2.47 -6.59 17.70
N ARG A 44 -1.50 -5.98 18.37
CA ARG A 44 -1.00 -4.64 18.01
C ARG A 44 -0.39 -4.62 16.61
N GLU A 45 0.35 -5.66 16.25
CA GLU A 45 0.94 -5.78 14.92
C GLU A 45 -0.14 -5.93 13.85
N ILE A 46 -1.20 -6.70 14.11
CA ILE A 46 -2.34 -6.84 13.20
C ILE A 46 -3.04 -5.48 13.01
N GLU A 47 -3.28 -4.76 14.10
CA GLU A 47 -3.90 -3.42 14.04
C GLU A 47 -3.03 -2.43 13.25
N LYS A 48 -1.71 -2.45 13.47
CA LYS A 48 -0.76 -1.60 12.75
C LYS A 48 -0.70 -1.91 11.24
N ASN A 49 -1.00 -3.15 10.84
CA ASN A 49 -0.93 -3.60 9.45
C ASN A 49 -2.32 -3.77 8.82
N ASN A 50 -3.24 -2.85 9.12
CA ASN A 50 -4.58 -2.78 8.51
C ASN A 50 -5.41 -4.06 8.71
N GLY A 51 -5.23 -4.74 9.83
CA GLY A 51 -5.95 -5.97 10.15
C GLY A 51 -5.35 -7.24 9.57
N LEU A 52 -4.11 -7.21 9.06
CA LEU A 52 -3.39 -8.40 8.57
C LEU A 52 -2.18 -8.69 9.45
N TYR A 53 -1.90 -9.97 9.71
CA TYR A 53 -0.68 -10.32 10.44
C TYR A 53 0.53 -10.29 9.49
N PRO A 54 1.57 -9.47 9.74
CA PRO A 54 2.62 -9.19 8.75
C PRO A 54 3.65 -10.32 8.59
N PHE A 55 3.72 -11.27 9.53
CA PHE A 55 4.75 -12.32 9.53
C PHE A 55 4.26 -13.68 9.01
N ALA A 56 3.01 -13.75 8.53
CA ALA A 56 2.47 -14.92 7.85
C ALA A 56 2.21 -14.61 6.37
N GLU A 57 2.54 -15.56 5.49
CA GLU A 57 2.38 -15.40 4.04
C GLU A 57 0.93 -15.17 3.63
N ASP A 58 -0.01 -15.85 4.29
CA ASP A 58 -1.45 -15.73 4.08
C ASP A 58 -2.10 -14.67 4.98
N GLY A 59 -1.30 -14.02 5.84
CA GLY A 59 -1.75 -13.03 6.81
C GLY A 59 -2.48 -13.62 8.02
N PHE A 60 -2.61 -14.94 8.13
CA PHE A 60 -3.32 -15.61 9.22
C PHE A 60 -2.39 -16.04 10.35
N VAL A 61 -2.91 -16.01 11.57
CA VAL A 61 -2.18 -16.47 12.74
C VAL A 61 -2.46 -17.95 12.97
N ASN A 62 -1.46 -18.69 13.43
CA ASN A 62 -1.63 -20.06 13.89
C ASN A 62 -1.04 -20.27 15.30
N THR A 63 -1.40 -21.37 15.95
CA THR A 63 -0.95 -21.70 17.31
C THR A 63 0.56 -21.84 17.43
N GLN A 64 1.23 -22.32 16.37
CA GLN A 64 2.69 -22.47 16.36
C GLN A 64 3.39 -21.11 16.38
N GLU A 65 2.83 -20.13 15.69
CA GLU A 65 3.34 -18.77 15.66
C GLU A 65 3.22 -18.10 17.03
N VAL A 66 2.10 -18.28 17.74
CA VAL A 66 1.96 -17.80 19.12
C VAL A 66 3.03 -18.41 20.04
N LEU A 67 3.28 -19.72 19.92
CA LEU A 67 4.31 -20.40 20.70
C LEU A 67 5.71 -19.88 20.37
N ARG A 68 6.02 -19.68 19.08
CA ARG A 68 7.28 -19.13 18.61
C ARG A 68 7.52 -17.73 19.20
N ARG A 69 6.51 -16.86 19.13
CA ARG A 69 6.56 -15.48 19.65
C ARG A 69 6.71 -15.46 21.17
N ALA A 70 6.11 -16.41 21.88
CA ALA A 70 6.29 -16.57 23.33
C ALA A 70 7.61 -17.26 23.73
N GLY A 71 8.48 -17.62 22.77
CA GLY A 71 9.73 -18.34 23.02
C GLY A 71 9.51 -19.75 23.59
N LYS A 72 8.42 -20.41 23.21
CA LYS A 72 8.05 -21.76 23.65
C LYS A 72 8.20 -22.77 22.52
N SER A 73 8.43 -24.03 22.88
CA SER A 73 8.50 -25.10 21.89
C SER A 73 7.12 -25.44 21.33
N SER A 74 7.09 -25.89 20.09
CA SER A 74 5.89 -26.37 19.38
C SER A 74 5.15 -27.48 20.12
N ALA A 75 5.90 -28.33 20.84
CA ALA A 75 5.36 -29.43 21.63
C ALA A 75 4.76 -29.01 22.99
N LEU A 76 4.85 -27.74 23.38
CA LEU A 76 4.38 -27.29 24.70
C LEU A 76 2.91 -27.62 24.93
N LEU A 77 2.03 -27.22 24.00
CA LEU A 77 0.59 -27.41 24.11
C LEU A 77 0.16 -28.87 23.88
N GLU A 78 1.07 -29.71 23.38
CA GLU A 78 0.78 -31.12 23.16
C GLU A 78 0.83 -31.97 24.45
N LYS A 79 1.30 -31.38 25.56
CA LYS A 79 1.32 -32.03 26.87
C LYS A 79 -0.10 -32.19 27.43
N SER A 80 -0.39 -33.36 28.01
CA SER A 80 -1.72 -33.74 28.49
C SER A 80 -2.40 -32.71 29.40
N HIS A 81 -1.64 -32.10 30.33
CA HIS A 81 -2.17 -31.09 31.26
C HIS A 81 -2.53 -29.74 30.62
N HIS A 82 -2.14 -29.50 29.36
CA HIS A 82 -2.56 -28.32 28.60
C HIS A 82 -3.75 -28.60 27.68
N LYS A 83 -4.05 -29.87 27.41
CA LYS A 83 -5.17 -30.36 26.55
C LYS A 83 -6.50 -30.51 27.29
N VAL A 84 -6.50 -30.36 28.62
CA VAL A 84 -7.72 -30.40 29.41
C VAL A 84 -8.66 -29.27 29.01
N ALA A 85 -9.97 -29.47 29.13
CA ALA A 85 -10.97 -28.42 28.89
C ALA A 85 -10.74 -27.23 29.84
N GLY A 86 -10.87 -26.01 29.33
CA GLY A 86 -10.45 -24.76 29.98
C GLY A 86 -8.93 -24.64 30.15
N GLY A 87 -8.17 -25.46 29.43
CA GLY A 87 -6.72 -25.51 29.47
C GLY A 87 -6.07 -24.51 28.51
N LEU A 88 -4.75 -24.40 28.64
CA LEU A 88 -3.95 -23.44 27.88
C LEU A 88 -4.03 -23.65 26.35
N LYS A 89 -4.20 -24.90 25.88
CA LYS A 89 -4.34 -25.17 24.45
C LYS A 89 -5.64 -24.60 23.87
N GLU A 90 -6.73 -24.73 24.62
CA GLU A 90 -8.04 -24.21 24.24
C GLU A 90 -8.01 -22.68 24.22
N ASP A 91 -7.50 -22.03 25.27
CA ASP A 91 -7.35 -20.57 25.34
C ASP A 91 -6.61 -20.00 24.12
N VAL A 92 -5.50 -20.63 23.74
CA VAL A 92 -4.68 -20.20 22.58
C VAL A 92 -5.44 -20.44 21.28
N THR A 93 -6.09 -21.60 21.13
CA THR A 93 -6.84 -21.95 19.92
C THR A 93 -8.03 -21.01 19.72
N ASP A 94 -8.77 -20.73 20.78
CA ASP A 94 -9.90 -19.80 20.76
C ASP A 94 -9.45 -18.39 20.41
N TRP A 95 -8.32 -17.94 20.96
CA TRP A 95 -7.74 -16.66 20.60
C TRP A 95 -7.36 -16.62 19.12
N VAL A 96 -6.68 -17.65 18.59
CA VAL A 96 -6.31 -17.74 17.17
C VAL A 96 -7.56 -17.67 16.29
N MET A 97 -8.62 -18.41 16.62
CA MET A 97 -9.87 -18.40 15.87
C MET A 97 -10.51 -17.01 15.85
N ARG A 98 -10.60 -16.32 16.99
CA ARG A 98 -11.15 -14.96 17.08
C ARG A 98 -10.34 -13.96 16.27
N VAL A 99 -9.01 -14.03 16.33
CA VAL A 99 -8.11 -13.14 15.59
C VAL A 99 -8.25 -13.36 14.09
N ASN A 100 -8.24 -14.61 13.63
CA ASN A 100 -8.39 -14.94 12.21
C ASN A 100 -9.75 -14.53 11.65
N GLY A 101 -10.81 -14.59 12.47
CA GLY A 101 -12.11 -14.01 12.11
C GLY A 101 -12.03 -12.51 11.82
N ARG A 102 -11.31 -11.74 12.64
CA ARG A 102 -11.07 -10.31 12.42
C ARG A 102 -10.21 -10.06 11.17
N ILE A 103 -9.13 -10.82 11.00
CA ILE A 103 -8.25 -10.76 9.83
C ILE A 103 -9.04 -10.97 8.53
N THR A 104 -9.96 -11.94 8.51
CA THR A 104 -10.80 -12.22 7.34
C THR A 104 -11.64 -10.99 6.93
N GLY A 105 -12.17 -10.25 7.91
CA GLY A 105 -12.82 -8.96 7.68
C GLY A 105 -11.86 -7.91 7.10
N GLY A 106 -10.65 -7.82 7.64
CA GLY A 106 -9.58 -6.94 7.15
C GLY A 106 -9.16 -7.23 5.70
N VAL A 107 -8.93 -8.50 5.35
CA VAL A 107 -8.59 -8.93 3.98
C VAL A 107 -9.61 -8.42 2.96
N ARG A 108 -10.91 -8.48 3.29
CA ARG A 108 -11.97 -7.99 2.39
C ARG A 108 -11.88 -6.48 2.15
N ILE A 109 -11.57 -5.71 3.20
CA ILE A 109 -11.42 -4.26 3.13
C ILE A 109 -10.17 -3.92 2.30
N VAL A 110 -9.04 -4.54 2.60
CA VAL A 110 -7.77 -4.32 1.87
C VAL A 110 -7.93 -4.65 0.39
N ARG A 111 -8.55 -5.78 0.03
CA ARG A 111 -8.84 -6.11 -1.38
C ARG A 111 -9.72 -5.09 -2.07
N LYS A 112 -10.71 -4.52 -1.36
CA LYS A 112 -11.57 -3.47 -1.91
C LYS A 112 -10.76 -2.20 -2.20
N LEU A 113 -9.90 -1.79 -1.26
CA LEU A 113 -9.03 -0.62 -1.41
C LEU A 113 -8.06 -0.81 -2.58
N ILE A 114 -7.34 -1.95 -2.63
CA ILE A 114 -6.41 -2.24 -3.74
C ILE A 114 -7.14 -2.23 -5.08
N ARG A 115 -8.32 -2.83 -5.18
CA ARG A 115 -9.11 -2.80 -6.42
C ARG A 115 -9.49 -1.38 -6.83
N GLN A 116 -9.84 -0.54 -5.86
CA GLN A 116 -10.17 0.85 -6.14
C GLN A 116 -8.93 1.60 -6.66
N GLU A 117 -7.78 1.44 -6.02
CA GLU A 117 -6.53 2.06 -6.47
C GLU A 117 -6.11 1.58 -7.86
N VAL A 118 -6.26 0.29 -8.15
CA VAL A 118 -5.99 -0.27 -9.49
C VAL A 118 -6.93 0.34 -10.53
N ASN A 119 -8.23 0.40 -10.26
CA ASN A 119 -9.18 1.02 -11.18
C ASN A 119 -8.85 2.49 -11.42
N GLU A 120 -8.52 3.25 -10.37
CA GLU A 120 -8.13 4.66 -10.50
C GLU A 120 -6.83 4.82 -11.31
N ALA A 121 -5.89 3.87 -11.20
CA ALA A 121 -4.67 3.87 -12.01
C ALA A 121 -4.97 3.54 -13.48
N ASP A 122 -5.84 2.56 -13.73
CA ASP A 122 -6.27 2.19 -15.08
C ASP A 122 -6.99 3.37 -15.77
N ASP A 123 -7.89 4.06 -15.06
CA ASP A 123 -8.58 5.26 -15.56
C ASP A 123 -7.57 6.36 -15.96
N ARG A 124 -6.51 6.56 -15.17
CA ARG A 124 -5.44 7.52 -15.50
C ARG A 124 -4.65 7.10 -16.74
N VAL A 125 -4.36 5.81 -16.88
CA VAL A 125 -3.64 5.28 -18.04
C VAL A 125 -4.48 5.47 -19.31
N GLU A 126 -5.78 5.19 -19.25
CA GLU A 126 -6.68 5.40 -20.38
C GLU A 126 -6.80 6.89 -20.75
N ALA A 127 -6.89 7.79 -19.76
CA ALA A 127 -6.89 9.23 -20.02
C ALA A 127 -5.60 9.70 -20.72
N ILE A 128 -4.44 9.17 -20.33
CA ILE A 128 -3.15 9.49 -20.98
C ILE A 128 -3.13 8.97 -22.43
N LYS A 129 -3.62 7.75 -22.68
CA LYS A 129 -3.69 7.19 -24.03
C LYS A 129 -4.61 8.01 -24.94
N GLN A 130 -5.76 8.44 -24.41
CA GLN A 130 -6.68 9.30 -25.15
C GLN A 130 -6.01 10.63 -25.51
N ALA A 131 -5.43 11.31 -24.52
CA ALA A 131 -4.74 12.59 -24.76
C ALA A 131 -3.59 12.46 -25.76
N TRP A 132 -2.85 11.35 -25.72
CA TRP A 132 -1.79 11.07 -26.70
C TRP A 132 -2.36 10.87 -28.11
N THR A 133 -3.48 10.14 -28.24
CA THR A 133 -4.14 9.93 -29.53
C THR A 133 -4.67 11.24 -30.12
N GLU A 134 -5.27 12.09 -29.29
CA GLU A 134 -5.73 13.42 -29.68
C GLU A 134 -4.56 14.30 -30.15
N ALA A 135 -3.45 14.33 -29.40
CA ALA A 135 -2.25 15.06 -29.78
C ALA A 135 -1.61 14.56 -31.09
N GLU A 136 -1.61 13.24 -31.33
CA GLU A 136 -1.11 12.67 -32.58
C GLU A 136 -1.98 13.07 -33.78
N LEU A 137 -3.31 13.09 -33.61
CA LEU A 137 -4.23 13.56 -34.64
C LEU A 137 -4.05 15.04 -34.96
N GLU A 138 -3.93 15.88 -33.93
CA GLU A 138 -3.64 17.32 -34.09
C GLU A 138 -2.30 17.53 -34.82
N TYR A 139 -1.28 16.75 -34.49
CA TYR A 139 0.02 16.82 -35.15
C TYR A 139 -0.06 16.45 -36.63
N ILE A 140 -0.80 15.39 -36.98
CA ILE A 140 -1.02 14.99 -38.38
C ILE A 140 -1.74 16.10 -39.13
N GLN A 141 -2.81 16.65 -38.56
CA GLN A 141 -3.57 17.76 -39.18
C GLN A 141 -2.71 18.99 -39.40
N ALA A 142 -1.96 19.42 -38.38
CA ALA A 142 -1.05 20.56 -38.50
C ALA A 142 0.01 20.34 -39.59
N ARG A 143 0.49 19.10 -39.76
CA ARG A 143 1.44 18.75 -40.81
C ARG A 143 0.82 18.81 -42.20
N GLU A 144 -0.43 18.37 -42.35
CA GLU A 144 -1.18 18.49 -43.61
C GLU A 144 -1.40 19.95 -43.99
N ASP A 145 -1.80 20.78 -43.03
CA ASP A 145 -1.99 22.23 -43.22
C ASP A 145 -0.70 22.92 -43.67
N ILE A 146 0.44 22.58 -43.06
CA ILE A 146 1.76 23.10 -43.47
C ILE A 146 2.04 22.75 -44.94
N VAL A 147 1.80 21.50 -45.35
CA VAL A 147 2.03 21.06 -46.73
C VAL A 147 1.12 21.79 -47.71
N GLU A 148 -0.14 22.02 -47.35
CA GLU A 148 -1.07 22.79 -48.19
C GLU A 148 -0.63 24.25 -48.32
N LYS A 149 -0.27 24.89 -47.21
CA LYS A 149 0.19 26.29 -47.17
C LYS A 149 1.50 26.47 -47.94
N ASP A 150 2.42 25.50 -47.89
CA ASP A 150 3.66 25.53 -48.70
C ASP A 150 3.37 25.46 -50.21
N LYS A 151 2.37 24.68 -50.62
CA LYS A 151 1.91 24.67 -52.03
C LYS A 151 1.34 26.02 -52.44
N GLU A 152 0.46 26.61 -51.63
CA GLU A 152 -0.11 27.94 -51.87
C GLU A 152 0.98 29.01 -51.97
N ILE A 153 1.94 29.03 -51.03
CA ILE A 153 3.08 29.95 -51.04
C ILE A 153 3.88 29.80 -52.34
N THR A 154 4.09 28.57 -52.79
CA THR A 154 4.83 28.30 -54.04
C THR A 154 4.09 28.86 -55.25
N VAL A 155 2.77 28.62 -55.35
CA VAL A 155 1.93 29.18 -56.43
C VAL A 155 1.95 30.70 -56.39
N LEU A 156 1.74 31.32 -55.23
CA LEU A 156 1.75 32.77 -55.07
C LEU A 156 3.12 33.38 -55.43
N LYS A 157 4.23 32.73 -55.07
CA LYS A 157 5.59 33.16 -55.46
C LYS A 157 5.77 33.14 -56.98
N LEU A 158 5.27 32.11 -57.66
CA LEU A 158 5.30 32.01 -59.12
C LEU A 158 4.45 33.12 -59.76
N GLU A 159 3.24 33.34 -59.27
CA GLU A 159 2.32 34.40 -59.72
C GLU A 159 2.97 35.79 -59.58
N ILE A 160 3.54 36.09 -58.41
CA ILE A 160 4.25 37.36 -58.16
C ILE A 160 5.43 37.52 -59.12
N SER A 161 6.21 36.46 -59.34
CA SER A 161 7.33 36.47 -60.28
C SER A 161 6.86 36.78 -61.71
N TYR A 162 5.80 36.11 -62.16
CA TYR A 162 5.19 36.32 -63.46
C TYR A 162 4.66 37.75 -63.64
N LEU A 163 3.92 38.27 -62.66
CA LEU A 163 3.38 39.64 -62.69
C LEU A 163 4.50 40.69 -62.69
N LYS A 164 5.56 40.49 -61.91
CA LYS A 164 6.74 41.37 -61.92
C LYS A 164 7.42 41.38 -63.29
N ALA A 165 7.60 40.22 -63.93
CA ALA A 165 8.16 40.13 -65.28
C ALA A 165 7.29 40.86 -66.32
N LYS A 166 5.95 40.70 -66.23
CA LYS A 166 4.99 41.36 -67.10
C LYS A 166 5.01 42.89 -66.95
N LEU A 167 5.11 43.39 -65.72
CA LEU A 167 5.26 44.82 -65.43
C LEU A 167 6.60 45.38 -65.94
N ALA A 168 7.69 44.62 -65.80
CA ALA A 168 9.00 45.04 -66.31
C ALA A 168 9.06 45.09 -67.85
N GLY A 169 8.31 44.20 -68.54
CA GLY A 169 8.18 44.21 -70.00
C GLY A 169 7.20 45.25 -70.55
N ALA A 170 6.30 45.79 -69.72
CA ALA A 170 5.47 46.94 -70.06
C ALA A 170 6.30 48.21 -69.87
N ASN A 171 6.84 48.76 -70.97
CA ASN A 171 7.60 50.01 -70.99
C ASN A 171 6.92 51.10 -70.13
N VAL A 172 7.51 51.40 -68.98
CA VAL A 172 7.20 52.62 -68.23
C VAL A 172 7.74 53.77 -69.08
N VAL A 173 6.87 54.40 -69.86
CA VAL A 173 7.20 55.62 -70.60
C VAL A 173 7.56 56.69 -69.58
N GLN A 174 8.86 56.94 -69.41
CA GLN A 174 9.33 58.15 -68.77
C GLN A 174 8.87 59.33 -69.63
N LEU A 175 7.81 60.01 -69.20
CA LEU A 175 7.45 61.32 -69.72
C LEU A 175 8.61 62.27 -69.38
N ARG A 176 9.53 62.46 -70.33
CA ARG A 176 10.47 63.59 -70.25
C ARG A 176 9.63 64.87 -70.25
N PRO A 177 9.81 65.78 -69.28
CA PRO A 177 9.19 67.09 -69.33
C PRO A 177 9.73 67.81 -70.57
N THR A 178 8.87 68.11 -71.54
CA THR A 178 9.18 69.01 -72.64
C THR A 178 9.31 70.41 -72.06
N GLU A 179 10.53 70.91 -71.98
CA GLU A 179 10.78 72.33 -71.71
C GLU A 179 10.10 73.16 -72.81
N ARG A 180 9.17 74.03 -72.41
CA ARG A 180 8.59 75.04 -73.30
C ARG A 180 9.67 76.08 -73.60
N GLU A 181 10.03 76.22 -74.86
CA GLU A 181 10.82 77.37 -75.30
C GLU A 181 10.03 78.66 -75.06
N PRO A 182 10.62 79.66 -74.39
CA PRO A 182 9.99 80.96 -74.23
C PRO A 182 10.12 81.77 -75.53
N SER A 183 9.00 82.39 -75.90
CA SER A 183 8.86 83.35 -76.99
C SER A 183 9.55 84.68 -76.70
#